data_AF-G9KH29-F1
#
_entry.id   AF-G9KH29-F1
#
_cell.length_a   1.000
_cell.length_b   1.000
_cell.length_c   1.000
_cell.angle_alpha   90.00
_cell.angle_beta   90.00
_cell.angle_gamma   90.00
#
_symmetry.space_group_name_H-M   'P 1'
#
loop_
_entity.id
_entity.type
_entity.pdbx_description
1 polymer ?
#
loop_
_entity_poly.entity_id
_entity_poly.type
_entity_poly.pdbx_seq_one_letter_code
_entity_poly.pdbx_strand_id
1 'polypeptide(L)' 'QNAIVSIKELCGLPPTASLKQCLLTLSSRLITSDSTPSVSLVMKDNFPYLEPLGAIPDVQKKMLAAYDLMI' A
#
# COMPACT_ATOMS: atom_id res chain seq x y z
N GLN A 1 10.45 15.23 -2.76
CA GLN A 1 9.41 14.71 -1.83
C GLN A 1 9.88 13.34 -1.36
N ASN A 2 9.86 13.04 -0.05
CA ASN A 2 10.36 11.76 0.48
C ASN A 2 9.24 10.71 0.41
N ALA A 3 9.42 9.66 -0.40
CA ALA A 3 8.39 8.63 -0.64
C ALA A 3 7.94 7.92 0.66
N ILE A 4 8.87 7.74 1.61
CA ILE A 4 8.57 7.18 2.94
C ILE A 4 7.63 8.09 3.75
N VAL A 5 7.73 9.41 3.59
CA VAL A 5 6.83 10.36 4.26
C VAL A 5 5.44 10.28 3.62
N SER A 6 5.36 10.28 2.30
CA SER A 6 4.09 10.22 1.58
C SER A 6 3.30 8.93 1.88
N ILE A 7 3.96 7.78 1.96
CA ILE A 7 3.27 6.53 2.32
C ILE A 7 2.80 6.55 3.79
N LYS A 8 3.59 7.12 4.70
CA LYS A 8 3.19 7.28 6.11
C LYS A 8 1.97 8.19 6.30
N GLU A 9 1.85 9.25 5.50
CA GLU A 9 0.67 10.12 5.50
C GLU A 9 -0.60 9.35 5.11
N LEU A 10 -0.52 8.49 4.10
CA LEU A 10 -1.64 7.65 3.66
C LEU A 10 -2.02 6.57 4.68
N CYS A 11 -1.07 6.15 5.53
CA CYS A 11 -1.35 5.27 6.64
C CYS A 11 -2.19 5.94 7.74
N GLY A 12 -2.24 7.28 7.82
CA GLY A 12 -3.00 8.00 8.85
C GLY A 12 -2.54 7.68 10.27
N LEU A 13 -1.27 7.29 10.43
CA LEU A 13 -0.67 6.94 11.72
C LEU A 13 0.07 8.15 12.31
N PRO A 14 0.36 8.15 13.63
CA PRO A 14 1.20 9.17 14.24
C PRO A 14 2.58 9.29 13.56
N PRO A 15 3.23 10.46 13.57
CA PRO A 15 4.57 10.64 12.98
C PRO A 15 5.64 9.70 13.55
N THR A 16 5.46 9.25 14.79
CA THR A 16 6.32 8.29 15.49
C THR A 16 6.16 6.85 14.99
N ALA A 17 5.15 6.56 14.17
CA ALA A 17 4.91 5.22 13.66
C ALA A 17 6.05 4.77 12.74
N SER A 18 6.44 3.50 12.93
CA SER A 18 7.42 2.85 12.07
C SER A 18 6.85 2.55 10.68
N LEU A 19 7.74 2.38 9.69
CA LEU A 19 7.32 1.94 8.36
C LEU A 19 6.60 0.59 8.40
N LYS A 20 7.03 -0.32 9.29
CA LYS A 20 6.37 -1.62 9.51
C LYS A 20 4.90 -1.46 9.91
N GLN A 21 4.59 -0.56 10.85
CA GLN A 21 3.19 -0.32 11.27
C GLN A 21 2.35 0.28 10.14
N CYS A 22 2.95 1.17 9.35
CA CYS A 22 2.31 1.72 8.15
C CYS A 22 1.97 0.60 7.14
N LEU A 23 2.94 -0.26 6.80
CA LEU A 23 2.71 -1.39 5.89
C LEU A 23 1.62 -2.36 6.40
N LEU A 24 1.58 -2.65 7.70
CA LEU A 24 0.52 -3.48 8.31
C LEU A 24 -0.87 -2.82 8.24
N THR A 25 -0.94 -1.49 8.33
CA THR A 25 -2.20 -0.75 8.22
C THR A 25 -2.64 -0.58 6.76
N LEU A 26 -1.69 -0.61 5.82
CA LEU A 26 -2.00 -0.66 4.40
C LEU A 26 -2.54 -2.03 4.00
N SER A 27 -1.89 -3.11 4.45
CA SER A 27 -2.32 -4.47 4.12
C SER A 27 -3.76 -4.75 4.60
N SER A 28 -4.15 -4.27 5.78
CA SER A 28 -5.53 -4.43 6.27
C SER A 28 -6.57 -3.70 5.41
N ARG A 29 -6.18 -2.64 4.70
CA ARG A 29 -7.06 -1.89 3.77
C ARG A 29 -7.11 -2.48 2.37
N LEU A 30 -6.25 -3.45 2.07
CA LEU A 30 -6.20 -4.19 0.82
C LEU A 30 -6.88 -5.55 0.94
N ILE A 31 -7.58 -5.81 2.03
CA ILE A 31 -8.42 -6.98 2.23
C ILE A 31 -9.88 -6.52 2.10
N THR A 32 -10.64 -7.19 1.24
CA THR A 32 -12.07 -6.95 1.03
C THR A 32 -12.91 -7.58 2.15
N SER A 33 -14.21 -7.30 2.16
CA SER A 33 -15.14 -7.79 3.19
C SER A 33 -15.27 -9.32 3.24
N ASP A 34 -15.01 -10.00 2.13
CA ASP A 34 -15.01 -11.47 2.02
C ASP A 34 -13.64 -12.09 2.32
N SER A 35 -12.73 -11.32 2.95
CA SER A 35 -11.35 -11.72 3.28
C SER A 35 -10.46 -12.05 2.08
N THR A 36 -10.84 -11.60 0.88
CA THR A 36 -9.99 -11.74 -0.31
C THR A 36 -9.07 -10.52 -0.46
N PRO A 37 -7.84 -10.69 -0.95
CA PRO A 37 -6.97 -9.55 -1.20
C PRO A 37 -7.43 -8.81 -2.46
N SER A 38 -7.41 -7.47 -2.43
CA SER A 38 -7.70 -6.63 -3.61
C SER A 38 -6.46 -6.41 -4.49
N VAL A 39 -5.31 -6.97 -4.11
CA VAL A 39 -4.06 -6.92 -4.86
C VAL A 39 -3.30 -8.25 -4.80
N SER A 40 -2.45 -8.49 -5.79
CA SER A 40 -1.47 -9.57 -5.80
C SER A 40 -0.06 -9.01 -5.63
N LEU A 41 0.81 -9.72 -4.91
CA LEU A 41 2.23 -9.38 -4.83
C LEU A 41 2.98 -10.13 -5.95
N VAL A 42 3.55 -9.37 -6.87
CA VAL A 42 4.33 -9.88 -8.01
C VAL A 42 5.71 -9.26 -8.04
N MET A 43 6.63 -9.81 -8.84
CA MET A 43 7.90 -9.15 -9.13
C MET A 43 7.80 -8.38 -10.44
N LYS A 44 8.16 -7.10 -10.42
CA LYS A 44 8.31 -6.25 -11.60
C LYS A 44 9.72 -5.68 -11.60
N ASP A 45 10.51 -5.99 -12.64
CA ASP A 45 11.91 -5.55 -12.74
C ASP A 45 12.80 -5.93 -11.53
N ASN A 46 12.50 -7.08 -10.89
CA ASN A 46 13.11 -7.59 -9.64
C ASN A 46 12.70 -6.87 -8.35
N PHE A 47 11.71 -5.99 -8.41
CA PHE A 47 11.15 -5.31 -7.25
C PHE A 47 9.75 -5.81 -6.92
N PRO A 48 9.37 -5.88 -5.63
CA PRO A 48 8.02 -6.24 -5.22
C PRO A 48 7.02 -5.17 -5.70
N TYR A 49 6.00 -5.61 -6.42
CA TYR A 49 4.94 -4.77 -6.96
C TYR A 49 3.57 -5.29 -6.52
N LEU A 50 2.68 -4.39 -6.14
CA LEU A 50 1.30 -4.71 -5.78
C LEU A 50 0.39 -4.49 -6.97
N GLU A 51 0.02 -5.58 -7.64
CA GLU A 51 -0.85 -5.57 -8.81
C GLU A 51 -2.33 -5.58 -8.41
N PRO A 52 -3.16 -4.61 -8.86
CA PRO A 52 -4.59 -4.59 -8.56
C PRO A 52 -5.35 -5.81 -9.11
N LEU A 53 -6.18 -6.43 -8.26
CA LEU A 53 -7.11 -7.49 -8.65
C LEU A 53 -8.47 -6.89 -8.96
N GLY A 54 -8.68 -6.51 -10.22
CA GLY A 54 -9.94 -5.92 -10.68
C GLY A 54 -10.10 -4.44 -10.32
N ALA A 55 -11.35 -4.01 -10.15
CA ALA A 55 -11.65 -2.60 -9.87
C ALA A 55 -11.43 -2.29 -8.38
N ILE A 56 -10.49 -1.40 -8.10
CA ILE A 56 -10.19 -0.93 -6.75
C ILE A 56 -10.63 0.53 -6.53
N PRO A 57 -11.04 0.93 -5.31
CA PRO A 57 -11.37 2.32 -4.98
C PRO A 57 -10.18 3.27 -5.17
N ASP A 58 -10.44 4.56 -5.47
CA ASP A 58 -9.37 5.54 -5.70
C ASP A 58 -8.44 5.73 -4.50
N VAL A 59 -8.93 5.50 -3.29
CA VAL A 59 -8.09 5.53 -2.08
C VAL A 59 -7.04 4.42 -2.10
N GLN A 60 -7.40 3.22 -2.57
CA GLN A 60 -6.47 2.10 -2.71
C GLN A 60 -5.49 2.38 -3.86
N LYS A 61 -5.95 2.93 -4.99
CA LYS A 61 -5.05 3.32 -6.09
C LYS A 61 -3.95 4.28 -5.64
N LYS A 62 -4.29 5.29 -4.83
CA LYS A 62 -3.33 6.23 -4.25
C LYS A 62 -2.32 5.54 -3.34
N MET A 63 -2.76 4.56 -2.56
CA MET A 63 -1.89 3.74 -1.70
C MET A 63 -0.91 2.91 -2.53
N LEU A 64 -1.37 2.28 -3.62
CA LEU A 64 -0.49 1.50 -4.49
C LEU A 64 0.54 2.38 -5.20
N ALA A 65 0.15 3.55 -5.68
CA ALA A 65 1.08 4.51 -6.28
C ALA A 65 2.15 4.99 -5.28
N ALA A 66 1.77 5.23 -4.02
CA ALA A 66 2.73 5.61 -2.99
C ALA A 66 3.66 4.46 -2.57
N TYR A 67 3.17 3.22 -2.58
CA TYR A 67 4.00 2.03 -2.39
C TYR A 67 5.01 1.86 -3.53
N ASP A 68 4.59 2.00 -4.78
CA ASP A 68 5.44 1.89 -5.97
C ASP A 68 6.58 2.91 -5.96
N LEU A 69 6.32 4.14 -5.50
CA LEU A 69 7.35 5.18 -5.35
C LEU A 69 8.33 4.96 -4.17
N MET A 70 7.96 4.11 -3.20
CA MET A 70 8.79 3.83 -2.02
C MET A 70 9.83 2.74 -2.30
N ILE A 71 9.49 1.79 -3.16
CA ILE A 71 10.33 0.66 -3.56
C ILE A 71 11.40 1.11 -4.56
#